data_AF-A0A4R8RWD7-F1
#
_entry.id   AF-A0A4R8RWD7-F1
#
_cell.length_a   1.000
_cell.length_b   1.000
_cell.length_c   1.000
_cell.angle_alpha   90.00
_cell.angle_beta   90.00
_cell.angle_gamma   90.00
#
_symmetry.space_group_name_H-M   'P 1'
#
loop_
_entity.id
_entity.type
_entity.pdbx_description
1 polymer ?
#
loop_
_entity_poly.entity_id
_entity_poly.type
_entity_poly.pdbx_seq_one_letter_code
_entity_poly.pdbx_strand_id
1 'polypeptide(L)'
;MKDTKQMVKFILVGVLTLASGIAAYIYRNDQLMVDLLTVPLFTGIIGYITNWTGVLMLFAPLRFYGWRIPGLRTLYAFLPRRVQVIPAITSDGRFGWQGIVPSRAEKMASIAVDKSLAKLGSISDFYEQLEPDLIANHLALIAKTEIRSVITKIMEREDPQLWHNLPPALREMMFKRIENQLPQIVKNMTDQIGENIGQLVDAKLMIIRYLTAHPKLLNDIFRTMGQKELQFMQNFGFYFGYPMGFVLVAILHSVPHHWWTPWIVLPLGGIVIGYIVNYLGITMIFEPVHPNKWVPWRQGLFIKRKSEISEEYARTISENVITLENIGNEMLNGPRSDRTRQMLADGIRPALEQALGPARRAIRVAVGRRQYDQITESVTIEATGFAPLAFSDPEFNKQRQGKIGAFVSTQMHKLSLDDFNELLRSAVKQDEWLLFVHGAVLGAAGGLAHLLIFPPAG
;
A
#
# COMPACT_ATOMS: atom_id res chain seq x y z
N MET A 1 -10.65 16.76 3.13
CA MET A 1 -10.56 17.11 1.68
C MET A 1 -11.64 18.10 1.24
N LYS A 2 -12.88 18.02 1.74
CA LYS A 2 -13.90 19.07 1.53
C LYS A 2 -13.49 20.41 2.16
N ASP A 3 -13.03 20.40 3.42
CA ASP A 3 -12.65 21.63 4.13
C ASP A 3 -11.46 22.35 3.49
N THR A 4 -10.46 21.61 3.02
CA THR A 4 -9.29 22.18 2.32
C THR A 4 -9.68 22.80 0.98
N LYS A 5 -10.62 22.21 0.22
CA LYS A 5 -11.10 22.79 -1.04
C LYS A 5 -11.90 24.08 -0.81
N GLN A 6 -12.73 24.12 0.23
CA GLN A 6 -13.47 25.33 0.61
C GLN A 6 -12.52 26.43 1.10
N MET A 7 -11.53 26.08 1.92
CA MET A 7 -10.50 27.01 2.39
C MET A 7 -9.67 27.57 1.24
N VAL A 8 -9.20 26.74 0.30
CA VAL A 8 -8.47 27.21 -0.90
C VAL A 8 -9.35 28.11 -1.74
N LYS A 9 -10.63 27.77 -1.94
CA LYS A 9 -11.56 28.63 -2.70
C LYS A 9 -11.80 29.97 -1.99
N PHE A 10 -11.90 29.98 -0.66
CA PHE A 10 -12.08 31.19 0.14
C PHE A 10 -10.82 32.06 0.15
N ILE A 11 -9.64 31.46 0.26
CA ILE A 11 -8.35 32.15 0.15
C ILE A 11 -8.15 32.69 -1.26
N LEU A 12 -8.43 31.91 -2.30
CA LEU A 12 -8.28 32.34 -3.69
C LEU A 12 -9.21 33.51 -3.99
N VAL A 13 -10.49 33.40 -3.62
CA VAL A 13 -11.48 34.46 -3.81
C VAL A 13 -11.12 35.68 -2.98
N GLY A 14 -10.79 35.51 -1.70
CA GLY A 14 -10.43 36.60 -0.80
C GLY A 14 -9.15 37.33 -1.23
N VAL A 15 -8.12 36.60 -1.65
CA VAL A 15 -6.90 37.20 -2.21
C VAL A 15 -7.20 37.87 -3.54
N LEU A 16 -8.01 37.26 -4.41
CA LEU A 16 -8.42 37.88 -5.67
C LEU A 16 -9.18 39.19 -5.44
N THR A 17 -10.17 39.24 -4.54
CA THR A 17 -10.89 40.49 -4.24
C THR A 17 -10.01 41.53 -3.56
N LEU A 18 -9.14 41.13 -2.63
CA LEU A 18 -8.22 42.05 -1.98
C LEU A 18 -7.18 42.60 -2.98
N ALA A 19 -6.60 41.74 -3.81
CA ALA A 19 -5.64 42.12 -4.84
C ALA A 19 -6.31 42.96 -5.94
N SER A 20 -7.57 42.66 -6.31
CA SER A 20 -8.35 43.47 -7.26
C SER A 20 -8.67 44.85 -6.69
N GLY A 21 -9.03 44.94 -5.40
CA GLY A 21 -9.30 46.22 -4.72
C GLY A 21 -8.06 47.07 -4.54
N ILE A 22 -6.93 46.45 -4.16
CA ILE A 22 -5.63 47.11 -4.03
C ILE A 22 -5.11 47.55 -5.41
N ALA A 23 -5.21 46.69 -6.43
CA ALA A 23 -4.85 47.05 -7.78
C ALA A 23 -5.75 48.17 -8.32
N ALA A 24 -7.07 48.12 -8.15
CA ALA A 24 -7.96 49.20 -8.59
C ALA A 24 -7.66 50.55 -7.90
N TYR A 25 -7.13 50.52 -6.67
CA TYR A 25 -6.70 51.71 -5.94
C TYR A 25 -5.32 52.22 -6.39
N ILE A 26 -4.38 51.32 -6.74
CA ILE A 26 -2.98 51.64 -7.10
C ILE A 26 -2.77 51.85 -8.62
N TYR A 27 -3.61 51.25 -9.48
CA TYR A 27 -3.56 51.34 -10.96
C TYR A 27 -3.61 52.78 -11.48
N ARG A 28 -4.01 53.72 -10.62
CA ARG A 28 -4.07 55.14 -10.96
C ARG A 28 -2.72 55.87 -10.91
N ASN A 29 -1.67 55.32 -10.27
CA ASN A 29 -0.41 56.06 -10.04
C ASN A 29 0.92 55.28 -10.23
N ASP A 30 0.99 53.94 -10.11
CA ASP A 30 2.29 53.24 -10.24
C ASP A 30 2.17 51.74 -10.61
N GLN A 31 2.45 51.40 -11.87
CA GLN A 31 2.36 50.03 -12.40
C GLN A 31 3.37 49.08 -11.74
N LEU A 32 4.54 49.60 -11.35
CA LEU A 32 5.58 48.82 -10.68
C LEU A 32 5.12 48.37 -9.28
N MET A 33 4.35 49.20 -8.57
CA MET A 33 3.77 48.84 -7.26
C MET A 33 2.70 47.76 -7.40
N VAL A 34 1.89 47.79 -8.47
CA VAL A 34 0.92 46.72 -8.76
C VAL A 34 1.64 45.41 -9.03
N ASP A 35 2.70 45.42 -9.83
CA ASP A 35 3.45 44.22 -10.17
C ASP A 35 4.19 43.63 -8.96
N LEU A 36 4.83 44.48 -8.14
CA LEU A 36 5.53 44.06 -6.92
C LEU A 36 4.61 43.44 -5.85
N LEU A 37 3.32 43.80 -5.83
CA LEU A 37 2.36 43.23 -4.90
C LEU A 37 1.67 41.99 -5.48
N THR A 38 1.23 42.08 -6.75
CA THR A 38 0.38 41.05 -7.35
C THR A 38 1.18 39.86 -7.86
N VAL A 39 2.32 40.08 -8.55
CA VAL A 39 3.10 38.99 -9.18
C VAL A 39 3.68 38.03 -8.12
N PRO A 40 4.35 38.48 -7.03
CA PRO A 40 4.81 37.59 -5.97
C PRO A 40 3.69 36.78 -5.31
N LEU A 41 2.59 37.45 -4.98
CA LEU A 41 1.46 36.79 -4.33
C LEU A 41 0.82 35.74 -5.24
N PHE A 42 0.60 36.07 -6.52
CA PHE A 42 0.04 35.15 -7.50
C PHE A 42 0.97 33.97 -7.77
N THR A 43 2.27 34.23 -7.91
CA THR A 43 3.30 33.18 -8.09
C THR A 43 3.34 32.24 -6.89
N GLY A 44 3.28 32.77 -5.66
CA GLY A 44 3.20 31.95 -4.44
C GLY A 44 1.93 31.08 -4.41
N ILE A 45 0.76 31.65 -4.72
CA ILE A 45 -0.51 30.91 -4.74
C ILE A 45 -0.51 29.82 -5.80
N ILE A 46 -0.05 30.12 -7.01
CA ILE A 46 0.08 29.14 -8.10
C ILE A 46 1.07 28.05 -7.71
N GLY A 47 2.19 28.38 -7.06
CA GLY A 47 3.13 27.41 -6.51
C GLY A 47 2.48 26.45 -5.51
N TYR A 48 1.68 26.97 -4.58
CA TYR A 48 0.91 26.15 -3.64
C TYR A 48 -0.07 25.21 -4.35
N ILE A 49 -0.88 25.75 -5.28
CA ILE A 49 -1.87 24.99 -6.03
C ILE A 49 -1.21 23.91 -6.87
N THR A 50 -0.07 24.22 -7.49
CA THR A 50 0.70 23.30 -8.31
C THR A 50 1.17 22.09 -7.50
N ASN A 51 1.79 22.34 -6.34
CA ASN A 51 2.27 21.25 -5.49
C ASN A 51 1.10 20.47 -4.86
N TRP A 52 0.03 21.15 -4.45
CA TRP A 52 -1.18 20.50 -3.95
C TRP A 52 -1.85 19.59 -4.98
N THR A 53 -1.99 20.06 -6.22
CA THR A 53 -2.52 19.24 -7.31
C THR A 53 -1.57 18.11 -7.70
N GLY A 54 -0.24 18.32 -7.62
CA GLY A 54 0.75 17.25 -7.78
C GLY A 54 0.59 16.13 -6.75
N VAL A 55 0.44 16.48 -5.46
CA VAL A 55 0.12 15.50 -4.40
C VAL A 55 -1.20 14.78 -4.68
N LEU A 56 -2.23 15.51 -5.13
CA LEU A 56 -3.50 14.90 -5.48
C LEU A 56 -3.35 13.89 -6.62
N MET A 57 -2.58 14.21 -7.65
CA MET A 57 -2.39 13.32 -8.81
C MET A 57 -1.53 12.10 -8.49
N LEU A 58 -0.71 12.14 -7.43
CA LEU A 58 0.01 10.96 -6.95
C LEU A 58 -0.94 9.90 -6.37
N PHE A 59 -1.96 10.32 -5.62
CA PHE A 59 -2.78 9.41 -4.81
C PHE A 59 -4.22 9.23 -5.31
N ALA A 60 -4.77 10.14 -6.10
CA ALA A 60 -6.16 10.11 -6.50
C ALA A 60 -6.35 10.26 -8.03
N PRO A 61 -7.36 9.59 -8.62
CA PRO A 61 -8.29 8.63 -8.01
C PRO A 61 -7.70 7.22 -7.88
N LEU A 62 -8.27 6.40 -6.98
CA LEU A 62 -7.85 5.00 -6.76
C LEU A 62 -8.07 4.11 -8.00
N ARG A 63 -9.17 4.35 -8.73
CA ARG A 63 -9.51 3.66 -9.96
C ARG A 63 -9.46 4.65 -11.11
N PHE A 64 -9.11 4.16 -12.29
CA PHE A 64 -9.12 4.99 -13.50
C PHE A 64 -10.51 5.57 -13.75
N TYR A 65 -10.57 6.90 -13.90
CA TYR A 65 -11.78 7.61 -14.28
C TYR A 65 -11.56 8.27 -15.64
N GLY A 66 -12.34 7.89 -16.65
CA GLY A 66 -12.11 8.36 -18.01
C GLY A 66 -13.18 7.95 -19.00
N TRP A 67 -13.10 8.53 -20.19
CA TRP A 67 -14.06 8.40 -21.28
C TRP A 67 -13.39 7.64 -22.43
N ARG A 68 -14.15 6.81 -23.14
CA ARG A 68 -13.63 6.09 -24.30
C ARG A 68 -13.56 7.04 -25.49
N ILE A 69 -12.39 7.21 -26.08
CA ILE A 69 -12.21 8.03 -27.27
C ILE A 69 -12.14 7.11 -28.50
N PRO A 70 -13.04 7.25 -29.49
CA PRO A 70 -12.96 6.51 -30.74
C PRO A 70 -11.60 6.73 -31.42
N GLY A 71 -10.94 5.66 -31.87
CA GLY A 71 -9.64 5.73 -32.56
C GLY A 71 -8.40 5.81 -31.66
N LEU A 72 -8.55 6.11 -30.36
CA LEU A 72 -7.41 6.19 -29.43
C LEU A 72 -6.70 4.85 -29.25
N ARG A 73 -7.45 3.74 -29.33
CA ARG A 73 -6.88 2.37 -29.28
C ARG A 73 -5.89 2.13 -30.42
N THR A 74 -6.19 2.62 -31.62
CA THR A 74 -5.34 2.47 -32.80
C THR A 74 -4.13 3.39 -32.71
N LEU A 75 -4.32 4.62 -32.21
CA LEU A 75 -3.25 5.59 -31.98
C LEU A 75 -2.29 5.17 -30.86
N TYR A 76 -2.77 4.44 -29.85
CA TYR A 76 -1.96 4.02 -28.70
C TYR A 76 -0.72 3.22 -29.11
N ALA A 77 -0.84 2.38 -30.14
CA ALA A 77 0.27 1.58 -30.67
C ALA A 77 1.41 2.44 -31.27
N PHE A 78 1.09 3.65 -31.73
CA PHE A 78 2.04 4.59 -32.34
C PHE A 78 2.58 5.63 -31.34
N LEU A 79 2.02 5.71 -30.13
CA LEU A 79 2.50 6.64 -29.11
C LEU A 79 3.91 6.23 -28.62
N PRO A 80 4.80 7.18 -28.31
CA PRO A 80 6.09 6.88 -27.70
C PRO A 80 5.91 6.10 -26.39
N ARG A 81 6.83 5.17 -26.10
CA ARG A 81 6.78 4.35 -24.86
C ARG A 81 6.64 5.19 -23.59
N ARG A 82 7.22 6.40 -23.54
CA ARG A 82 7.08 7.31 -22.38
C ARG A 82 5.64 7.79 -22.16
N VAL A 83 4.86 7.94 -23.24
CA VAL A 83 3.46 8.39 -23.22
C VAL A 83 2.52 7.22 -22.91
N GLN A 84 2.84 6.01 -23.36
CA GLN A 84 2.05 4.80 -23.10
C GLN A 84 1.95 4.42 -21.61
N VAL A 85 2.92 4.86 -20.80
CA VAL A 85 3.00 4.56 -19.36
C VAL A 85 2.31 5.65 -18.51
N ILE A 86 1.80 6.72 -19.13
CA ILE A 86 1.08 7.78 -18.41
C ILE A 86 -0.26 7.20 -17.90
N PRO A 87 -0.61 7.38 -16.61
CA PRO A 87 -1.87 6.90 -16.03
C PRO A 87 -3.13 7.62 -16.56
N ALA A 88 -2.99 8.40 -17.64
CA ALA A 88 -4.05 9.10 -18.33
C ALA A 88 -4.58 8.36 -19.56
N ILE A 89 -3.81 7.45 -20.14
CA ILE A 89 -4.17 6.76 -21.39
C ILE A 89 -4.09 5.25 -21.15
N THR A 90 -5.20 4.53 -21.36
CA THR A 90 -5.22 3.08 -21.26
C THR A 90 -5.09 2.41 -22.64
N SER A 91 -4.53 1.20 -22.65
CA SER A 91 -4.44 0.34 -23.84
C SER A 91 -5.79 0.03 -24.49
N ASP A 92 -6.88 0.12 -23.73
CA ASP A 92 -8.27 -0.08 -24.20
C ASP A 92 -8.84 1.11 -24.98
N GLY A 93 -8.08 2.21 -25.13
CA GLY A 93 -8.50 3.43 -25.81
C GLY A 93 -9.37 4.34 -24.94
N ARG A 94 -9.17 4.32 -23.61
CA ARG A 94 -9.80 5.30 -22.70
C ARG A 94 -8.80 6.41 -22.36
N PHE A 95 -9.30 7.63 -22.29
CA PHE A 95 -8.56 8.80 -21.83
C PHE A 95 -9.18 9.28 -20.51
N GLY A 96 -8.35 9.52 -19.51
CA GLY A 96 -8.81 9.76 -18.15
C GLY A 96 -7.68 10.08 -17.20
N TRP A 97 -7.87 9.75 -15.91
CA TRP A 97 -6.84 9.89 -14.90
C TRP A 97 -6.97 8.80 -13.83
N GLN A 98 -5.84 8.25 -13.41
CA GLN A 98 -5.68 7.45 -12.21
C GLN A 98 -4.48 7.99 -11.41
N GLY A 99 -4.53 7.88 -10.09
CA GLY A 99 -3.37 8.23 -9.27
C GLY A 99 -2.14 7.41 -9.67
N ILE A 100 -0.96 8.03 -9.62
CA ILE A 100 0.32 7.37 -9.96
C ILE A 100 0.56 6.14 -9.08
N VAL A 101 0.41 6.28 -7.75
CA VAL A 101 0.60 5.19 -6.79
C VAL A 101 -0.35 4.01 -7.06
N PRO A 102 -1.68 4.20 -7.12
CA PRO A 102 -2.60 3.09 -7.36
C PRO A 102 -2.47 2.46 -8.77
N SER A 103 -2.11 3.23 -9.81
CA SER A 103 -1.89 2.68 -11.16
C SER A 103 -0.65 1.79 -11.27
N ARG A 104 0.31 1.91 -10.35
CA ARG A 104 1.58 1.17 -10.34
C ARG A 104 1.71 0.21 -9.15
N ALA A 105 0.59 -0.11 -8.50
CA ALA A 105 0.57 -0.84 -7.23
C ALA A 105 1.35 -2.16 -7.26
N GLU A 106 1.21 -2.96 -8.31
CA GLU A 106 1.91 -4.25 -8.46
C GLU A 106 3.43 -4.08 -8.46
N LYS A 107 3.93 -3.16 -9.31
CA LYS A 107 5.36 -2.87 -9.42
C LYS A 107 5.91 -2.30 -8.12
N MET A 108 5.16 -1.41 -7.47
CA MET A 108 5.55 -0.81 -6.20
C MET A 108 5.59 -1.85 -5.07
N ALA A 109 4.59 -2.73 -5.01
CA ALA A 109 4.55 -3.83 -4.07
C ALA A 109 5.77 -4.75 -4.26
N SER A 110 6.10 -5.12 -5.51
CA SER A 110 7.31 -5.90 -5.80
C SER A 110 8.57 -5.20 -5.31
N ILE A 111 8.77 -3.92 -5.63
CA ILE A 111 10.01 -3.21 -5.25
C ILE A 111 10.10 -3.03 -3.74
N ALA A 112 9.00 -2.63 -3.08
CA ALA A 112 8.95 -2.50 -1.63
C ALA A 112 9.31 -3.83 -0.96
N VAL A 113 8.75 -4.93 -1.46
CA VAL A 113 9.02 -6.29 -0.97
C VAL A 113 10.46 -6.72 -1.28
N ASP A 114 10.97 -6.47 -2.47
CA ASP A 114 12.36 -6.80 -2.86
C ASP A 114 13.38 -6.10 -1.96
N LYS A 115 13.09 -4.87 -1.52
CA LYS A 115 14.01 -4.05 -0.72
C LYS A 115 13.79 -4.18 0.78
N SER A 116 12.55 -4.31 1.25
CA SER A 116 12.23 -4.50 2.67
C SER A 116 12.33 -5.98 3.06
N LEU A 117 11.66 -6.88 2.32
CA LEU A 117 11.48 -8.28 2.75
C LEU A 117 12.70 -9.15 2.54
N ALA A 118 13.51 -8.89 1.53
CA ALA A 118 14.80 -9.58 1.38
C ALA A 118 15.73 -9.39 2.60
N LYS A 119 15.47 -8.38 3.44
CA LYS A 119 16.21 -8.08 4.66
C LYS A 119 15.39 -8.24 5.96
N LEU A 120 14.08 -8.50 5.88
CA LEU A 120 13.19 -8.61 7.05
C LEU A 120 13.31 -9.94 7.81
N GLY A 121 14.07 -10.90 7.30
CA GLY A 121 14.17 -12.24 7.87
C GLY A 121 13.38 -13.27 7.07
N SER A 122 13.47 -14.53 7.49
CA SER A 122 12.74 -15.63 6.86
C SER A 122 11.27 -15.65 7.32
N ILE A 123 10.38 -16.28 6.54
CA ILE A 123 8.99 -16.54 7.00
C ILE A 123 8.96 -17.40 8.27
N SER A 124 10.00 -18.21 8.48
CA SER A 124 10.18 -18.98 9.72
C SER A 124 10.40 -18.06 10.92
N ASP A 125 11.19 -16.99 10.78
CA ASP A 125 11.41 -16.03 11.86
C ASP A 125 10.08 -15.39 12.29
N PHE A 126 9.23 -15.04 11.32
CA PHE A 126 7.89 -14.52 11.59
C PHE A 126 7.00 -15.55 12.29
N TYR A 127 7.05 -16.80 11.85
CA TYR A 127 6.29 -17.89 12.45
C TYR A 127 6.69 -18.13 13.91
N GLU A 128 7.99 -18.07 14.22
CA GLU A 128 8.49 -18.16 15.60
C GLU A 128 7.96 -17.00 16.47
N GLN A 129 7.91 -15.77 15.92
CA GLN A 129 7.34 -14.62 16.64
C GLN A 129 5.84 -14.74 16.93
N LEU A 130 5.11 -15.58 16.19
CA LEU A 130 3.70 -15.87 16.45
C LEU A 130 3.49 -16.82 17.63
N GLU A 131 4.56 -17.36 18.22
CA GLU A 131 4.53 -18.36 19.30
C GLU A 131 3.71 -19.60 18.91
N PRO A 132 4.31 -20.54 18.17
CA PRO A 132 3.63 -21.72 17.63
C PRO A 132 2.85 -22.51 18.69
N ASP A 133 3.37 -22.63 19.92
CA ASP A 133 2.66 -23.28 21.02
C ASP A 133 1.32 -22.60 21.37
N LEU A 134 1.23 -21.28 21.28
CA LEU A 134 -0.02 -20.55 21.51
C LEU A 134 -1.02 -20.79 20.38
N ILE A 135 -0.54 -20.80 19.13
CA ILE A 135 -1.36 -21.16 17.96
C ILE A 135 -1.89 -22.59 18.12
N ALA A 136 -1.03 -23.54 18.50
CA ALA A 136 -1.42 -24.93 18.71
C ALA A 136 -2.48 -25.08 19.81
N ASN A 137 -2.30 -24.40 20.94
CA ASN A 137 -3.27 -24.42 22.04
C ASN A 137 -4.62 -23.82 21.62
N HIS A 138 -4.61 -22.71 20.90
CA HIS A 138 -5.81 -22.06 20.41
C HIS A 138 -6.55 -22.93 19.39
N LEU A 139 -5.83 -23.49 18.40
CA LEU A 139 -6.36 -24.45 17.44
C LEU A 139 -6.95 -25.68 18.13
N ALA A 140 -6.30 -26.21 19.17
CA ALA A 140 -6.79 -27.37 19.91
C ALA A 140 -8.10 -27.08 20.66
N LEU A 141 -8.27 -25.88 21.20
CA LEU A 141 -9.52 -25.46 21.87
C LEU A 141 -10.69 -25.38 20.88
N ILE A 142 -10.46 -24.79 19.71
CA ILE A 142 -11.47 -24.71 18.64
C ILE A 142 -11.78 -26.11 18.12
N ALA A 143 -10.76 -26.90 17.81
CA ALA A 143 -10.92 -28.26 17.31
C ALA A 143 -11.72 -29.13 18.29
N LYS A 144 -11.48 -29.04 19.59
CA LYS A 144 -12.24 -29.80 20.60
C LYS A 144 -13.73 -29.52 20.58
N THR A 145 -14.13 -28.28 20.26
CA THR A 145 -15.54 -27.88 20.20
C THR A 145 -16.21 -28.43 18.94
N GLU A 146 -15.49 -28.46 17.82
CA GLU A 146 -16.05 -28.82 16.51
C GLU A 146 -15.89 -30.30 16.14
N ILE A 147 -14.89 -31.00 16.70
CA ILE A 147 -14.49 -32.35 16.24
C ILE A 147 -15.62 -33.37 16.27
N ARG A 148 -16.54 -33.28 17.24
CA ARG A 148 -17.71 -34.17 17.31
C ARG A 148 -18.63 -33.99 16.11
N SER A 149 -18.93 -32.74 15.76
CA SER A 149 -19.77 -32.39 14.61
C SER A 149 -19.11 -32.85 13.31
N VAL A 150 -17.81 -32.63 13.17
CA VAL A 150 -17.01 -33.02 12.01
C VAL A 150 -17.03 -34.53 11.78
N ILE A 151 -16.66 -35.31 12.80
CA ILE A 151 -16.63 -36.77 12.69
C ILE A 151 -18.03 -37.30 12.40
N THR A 152 -19.06 -36.77 13.05
CA THR A 152 -20.44 -37.21 12.82
C THR A 152 -20.85 -37.00 11.36
N LYS A 153 -20.62 -35.80 10.82
CA LYS A 153 -20.91 -35.48 9.41
C LYS A 153 -20.16 -36.39 8.43
N ILE A 154 -18.87 -36.65 8.70
CA ILE A 154 -18.06 -37.51 7.83
C ILE A 154 -18.54 -38.96 7.89
N MET A 155 -18.79 -39.49 9.09
CA MET A 155 -19.26 -40.87 9.25
C MET A 155 -20.65 -41.06 8.63
N GLU A 156 -21.55 -40.09 8.78
CA GLU A 156 -22.87 -40.12 8.14
C GLU A 156 -22.81 -40.05 6.61
N ARG A 157 -21.83 -39.32 6.06
CA ARG A 157 -21.63 -39.19 4.61
C ARG A 157 -20.96 -40.42 4.01
N GLU A 158 -19.90 -40.93 4.62
CA GLU A 158 -19.05 -41.97 4.05
C GLU A 158 -19.54 -43.39 4.36
N ASP A 159 -20.02 -43.65 5.58
CA ASP A 159 -20.57 -44.95 5.98
C ASP A 159 -21.73 -44.81 6.99
N PRO A 160 -22.92 -44.39 6.52
CA PRO A 160 -24.07 -44.20 7.38
C PRO A 160 -24.48 -45.51 8.07
N GLN A 161 -24.38 -46.66 7.40
CA GLN A 161 -24.76 -47.94 8.00
C GLN A 161 -23.87 -48.27 9.20
N LEU A 162 -22.55 -48.12 9.06
CA LEU A 162 -21.63 -48.32 10.18
C LEU A 162 -21.93 -47.36 11.33
N TRP A 163 -22.17 -46.08 11.03
CA TRP A 163 -22.39 -45.06 12.04
C TRP A 163 -23.67 -45.32 12.87
N HIS A 164 -24.77 -45.67 12.21
CA HIS A 164 -26.04 -45.95 12.87
C HIS A 164 -26.01 -47.26 13.68
N ASN A 165 -25.25 -48.25 13.22
CA ASN A 165 -25.11 -49.55 13.89
C ASN A 165 -24.09 -49.54 15.05
N LEU A 166 -23.32 -48.45 15.20
CA LEU A 166 -22.28 -48.37 16.23
C LEU A 166 -22.89 -48.15 17.62
N PRO A 167 -22.60 -49.02 18.62
CA PRO A 167 -23.13 -48.86 19.98
C PRO A 167 -22.82 -47.48 20.56
N PRO A 168 -23.77 -46.80 21.24
CA PRO A 168 -23.56 -45.46 21.79
C PRO A 168 -22.31 -45.35 22.68
N ALA A 169 -22.03 -46.37 23.48
CA ALA A 169 -20.83 -46.44 24.33
C ALA A 169 -19.52 -46.43 23.51
N LEU A 170 -19.51 -47.08 22.34
CA LEU A 170 -18.34 -47.14 21.47
C LEU A 170 -18.12 -45.80 20.74
N ARG A 171 -19.21 -45.13 20.31
CA ARG A 171 -19.16 -43.77 19.75
C ARG A 171 -18.60 -42.77 20.77
N GLU A 172 -19.10 -42.82 22.00
CA GLU A 172 -18.65 -41.91 23.07
C GLU A 172 -17.18 -42.17 23.45
N MET A 173 -16.75 -43.44 23.48
CA MET A 173 -15.36 -43.80 23.72
C MET A 173 -14.44 -43.27 22.60
N MET A 174 -14.87 -43.38 21.34
CA MET A 174 -14.12 -42.85 20.19
C MET A 174 -13.98 -41.33 20.28
N PHE A 175 -15.07 -40.60 20.56
CA PHE A 175 -15.03 -39.15 20.73
C PHE A 175 -14.08 -38.73 21.84
N LYS A 176 -14.22 -39.31 23.04
CA LYS A 176 -13.32 -39.00 24.17
C LYS A 176 -11.86 -39.26 23.85
N ARG A 177 -11.56 -40.34 23.12
CA ARG A 177 -10.18 -40.67 22.74
C ARG A 177 -9.62 -39.65 21.76
N ILE A 178 -10.40 -39.23 20.76
CA ILE A 178 -9.98 -38.22 19.80
C ILE A 178 -9.79 -36.86 20.50
N GLU A 179 -10.75 -36.43 21.34
CA GLU A 179 -10.68 -35.20 22.12
C GLU A 179 -9.45 -35.12 23.02
N ASN A 180 -9.05 -36.24 23.64
CA ASN A 180 -7.86 -36.33 24.49
C ASN A 180 -6.56 -36.28 23.68
N GLN A 181 -6.56 -36.75 22.43
CA GLN A 181 -5.38 -36.75 21.56
C GLN A 181 -5.23 -35.45 20.77
N LEU A 182 -6.32 -34.71 20.53
CA LEU A 182 -6.35 -33.48 19.73
C LEU A 182 -5.23 -32.48 20.07
N PRO A 183 -4.95 -32.14 21.35
CA PRO A 183 -3.88 -31.20 21.68
C PRO A 183 -2.52 -31.61 21.14
N GLN A 184 -2.16 -32.90 21.26
CA GLN A 184 -0.88 -33.40 20.79
C GLN A 184 -0.83 -33.47 19.26
N ILE A 185 -1.95 -33.82 18.62
CA ILE A 185 -2.06 -33.89 17.15
C ILE A 185 -1.86 -32.49 16.57
N VAL A 186 -2.59 -31.51 17.09
CA VAL A 186 -2.49 -30.11 16.66
C VAL A 186 -1.10 -29.55 16.94
N LYS A 187 -0.49 -29.87 18.09
CA LYS A 187 0.89 -29.49 18.39
C LYS A 187 1.87 -30.05 17.37
N ASN A 188 1.85 -31.36 17.12
CA ASN A 188 2.71 -31.99 16.12
C ASN A 188 2.54 -31.39 14.73
N MET A 189 1.29 -31.10 14.32
CA MET A 189 1.02 -30.43 13.04
C MET A 189 1.60 -29.02 13.00
N THR A 190 1.41 -28.26 14.07
CA THR A 190 1.91 -26.88 14.19
C THR A 190 3.45 -26.85 14.19
N ASP A 191 4.09 -27.82 14.83
CA ASP A 191 5.55 -27.97 14.82
C ASP A 191 6.04 -28.32 13.40
N GLN A 192 5.39 -29.28 12.73
CA GLN A 192 5.71 -29.63 11.33
C GLN A 192 5.47 -28.47 10.35
N ILE A 193 4.43 -27.66 10.57
CA ILE A 193 4.19 -26.41 9.83
C ILE A 193 5.37 -25.49 10.01
N GLY A 194 5.84 -25.29 11.25
CA GLY A 194 6.98 -24.43 11.54
C GLY A 194 8.27 -24.88 10.87
N GLU A 195 8.59 -26.16 10.95
CA GLU A 195 9.78 -26.73 10.31
C GLU A 195 9.76 -26.57 8.78
N ASN A 196 8.57 -26.59 8.18
CA ASN A 196 8.39 -26.57 6.72
C ASN A 196 7.79 -25.27 6.18
N ILE A 197 7.63 -24.22 7.00
CA ILE A 197 6.84 -23.03 6.63
C ILE A 197 7.35 -22.33 5.38
N GLY A 198 8.67 -22.30 5.15
CA GLY A 198 9.27 -21.75 3.92
C GLY A 198 8.94 -22.54 2.64
N GLN A 199 8.58 -23.82 2.77
CA GLN A 199 8.10 -24.65 1.67
C GLN A 199 6.60 -24.48 1.42
N LEU A 200 5.84 -24.10 2.45
CA LEU A 200 4.39 -23.93 2.42
C LEU A 200 3.99 -22.51 2.00
N VAL A 201 4.72 -21.49 2.45
CA VAL A 201 4.39 -20.07 2.23
C VAL A 201 5.55 -19.35 1.58
N ASP A 202 5.27 -18.68 0.46
CA ASP A 202 6.17 -17.71 -0.14
C ASP A 202 5.76 -16.30 0.34
N ALA A 203 6.40 -15.82 1.41
CA ALA A 203 6.07 -14.53 2.02
C ALA A 203 6.18 -13.37 1.02
N LYS A 204 7.17 -13.45 0.12
CA LYS A 204 7.38 -12.44 -0.91
C LYS A 204 6.17 -12.37 -1.83
N LEU A 205 5.77 -13.51 -2.38
CA LEU A 205 4.64 -13.60 -3.31
C LEU A 205 3.31 -13.27 -2.61
N MET A 206 3.12 -13.74 -1.38
CA MET A 206 1.94 -13.44 -0.56
C MET A 206 1.75 -11.94 -0.41
N ILE A 207 2.80 -11.22 -0.02
CA ILE A 207 2.74 -9.78 0.24
C ILE A 207 2.52 -8.99 -1.05
N ILE A 208 3.20 -9.36 -2.14
CA ILE A 208 2.98 -8.73 -3.45
C ILE A 208 1.52 -8.92 -3.88
N ARG A 209 0.99 -10.15 -3.81
CA ARG A 209 -0.42 -10.44 -4.17
C ARG A 209 -1.39 -9.68 -3.28
N TYR A 210 -1.14 -9.64 -1.97
CA TYR A 210 -2.01 -8.96 -1.03
C TYR A 210 -2.05 -7.44 -1.26
N LEU A 211 -0.90 -6.79 -1.40
CA LEU A 211 -0.82 -5.34 -1.68
C LEU A 211 -1.37 -4.99 -3.06
N THR A 212 -1.20 -5.86 -4.05
CA THR A 212 -1.75 -5.67 -5.41
C THR A 212 -3.28 -5.82 -5.42
N ALA A 213 -3.83 -6.75 -4.64
CA ALA A 213 -5.27 -6.90 -4.45
C ALA A 213 -5.89 -5.73 -3.66
N HIS A 214 -5.10 -5.04 -2.84
CA HIS A 214 -5.53 -3.94 -1.97
C HIS A 214 -4.79 -2.63 -2.29
N PRO A 215 -5.00 -2.02 -3.47
CA PRO A 215 -4.31 -0.78 -3.86
C PRO A 215 -4.62 0.41 -2.95
N LYS A 216 -5.76 0.37 -2.25
CA LYS A 216 -6.11 1.36 -1.22
C LYS A 216 -5.16 1.29 -0.02
N LEU A 217 -4.86 0.08 0.47
CA LEU A 217 -3.92 -0.11 1.58
C LEU A 217 -2.53 0.40 1.21
N LEU A 218 -2.05 0.08 0.01
CA LEU A 218 -0.77 0.60 -0.48
C LEU A 218 -0.74 2.13 -0.53
N ASN A 219 -1.82 2.75 -1.02
CA ASN A 219 -1.96 4.20 -1.06
C ASN A 219 -1.97 4.82 0.34
N ASP A 220 -2.73 4.21 1.27
CA ASP A 220 -2.81 4.65 2.66
C ASP A 220 -1.44 4.52 3.36
N ILE A 221 -0.69 3.45 3.11
CA ILE A 221 0.70 3.24 3.58
C ILE A 221 1.58 4.44 3.17
N PHE A 222 1.66 4.77 1.88
CA PHE A 222 2.50 5.89 1.40
C PHE A 222 2.02 7.25 1.91
N ARG A 223 0.70 7.46 1.95
CA ARG A 223 0.12 8.73 2.38
C ARG A 223 0.34 9.00 3.87
N THR A 224 0.26 7.97 4.69
CA THR A 224 0.43 8.09 6.15
C THR A 224 1.90 8.36 6.47
N MET A 225 2.81 7.52 5.97
CA MET A 225 4.25 7.72 6.15
C MET A 225 4.76 9.08 5.63
N GLY A 226 4.24 9.52 4.48
CA GLY A 226 4.65 10.76 3.82
C GLY A 226 3.85 12.00 4.19
N GLN A 227 2.92 11.93 5.14
CA GLN A 227 2.00 13.04 5.38
C GLN A 227 2.71 14.37 5.65
N LYS A 228 3.77 14.36 6.47
CA LYS A 228 4.52 15.58 6.82
C LYS A 228 5.32 16.12 5.63
N GLU A 229 5.98 15.26 4.86
CA GLU A 229 6.75 15.64 3.68
C GLU A 229 5.86 16.16 2.56
N LEU A 230 4.69 15.54 2.36
CA LEU A 230 3.70 15.97 1.38
C LEU A 230 3.10 17.34 1.76
N GLN A 231 2.86 17.59 3.05
CA GLN A 231 2.41 18.90 3.53
C GLN A 231 3.52 19.96 3.40
N PHE A 232 4.77 19.60 3.72
CA PHE A 232 5.91 20.46 3.48
C PHE A 232 6.03 20.82 2.01
N MET A 233 5.93 19.85 1.09
CA MET A 233 5.98 20.09 -0.35
C MET A 233 4.90 21.08 -0.82
N GLN A 234 3.67 20.93 -0.31
CA GLN A 234 2.56 21.84 -0.61
C GLN A 234 2.87 23.27 -0.17
N ASN A 235 3.27 23.44 1.09
CA ASN A 235 3.56 24.76 1.66
C ASN A 235 4.80 25.41 1.03
N PHE A 236 5.82 24.59 0.72
CA PHE A 236 7.04 25.03 0.05
C PHE A 236 6.77 25.69 -1.30
N GLY A 237 5.72 25.25 -2.02
CA GLY A 237 5.30 25.87 -3.26
C GLY A 237 5.00 27.37 -3.11
N PHE A 238 4.34 27.76 -2.00
CA PHE A 238 4.10 29.17 -1.68
C PHE A 238 5.39 29.88 -1.26
N TYR A 239 6.12 29.31 -0.30
CA TYR A 239 7.32 29.93 0.28
C TYR A 239 8.45 30.14 -0.74
N PHE A 240 8.52 29.31 -1.79
CA PHE A 240 9.48 29.48 -2.87
C PHE A 240 8.91 30.33 -4.02
N GLY A 241 7.63 30.13 -4.37
CA GLY A 241 6.98 30.89 -5.43
C GLY A 241 6.92 32.39 -5.14
N TYR A 242 6.67 32.78 -3.89
CA TYR A 242 6.56 34.18 -3.50
C TYR A 242 7.85 34.98 -3.72
N PRO A 243 9.03 34.57 -3.18
CA PRO A 243 10.32 35.20 -3.51
C PRO A 243 10.64 35.19 -5.01
N MET A 244 10.35 34.09 -5.72
CA MET A 244 10.60 34.00 -7.16
C MET A 244 9.74 34.96 -7.98
N GLY A 245 8.56 35.36 -7.49
CA GLY A 245 7.79 36.38 -8.16
C GLY A 245 8.44 37.76 -8.10
N PHE A 246 9.21 38.11 -7.07
CA PHE A 246 10.01 39.35 -7.08
C PHE A 246 11.12 39.30 -8.13
N VAL A 247 11.75 38.13 -8.29
CA VAL A 247 12.73 37.90 -9.36
C VAL A 247 12.06 38.05 -10.73
N LEU A 248 10.84 37.53 -10.88
CA LEU A 248 10.06 37.65 -12.11
C LEU A 248 9.72 39.12 -12.42
N VAL A 249 9.34 39.92 -11.42
CA VAL A 249 9.11 41.38 -11.58
C VAL A 249 10.39 42.10 -11.98
N ALA A 250 11.52 41.76 -11.35
CA ALA A 250 12.81 42.35 -11.70
C ALA A 250 13.21 42.03 -13.15
N ILE A 251 12.98 40.80 -13.61
CA ILE A 251 13.21 40.40 -15.01
C ILE A 251 12.26 41.18 -15.93
N LEU A 252 10.97 41.26 -15.59
CA LEU A 252 9.97 41.97 -16.39
C LEU A 252 10.34 43.44 -16.62
N HIS A 253 10.87 44.11 -15.59
CA HIS A 253 11.27 45.51 -15.67
C HIS A 253 12.68 45.74 -16.25
N SER A 254 13.52 44.69 -16.33
CA SER A 254 14.86 44.79 -16.91
C SER A 254 14.88 44.56 -18.44
N VAL A 255 13.85 43.91 -18.98
CA VAL A 255 13.71 43.66 -20.42
C VAL A 255 13.06 44.87 -21.10
N PRO A 256 13.46 45.25 -22.34
CA PRO A 256 12.85 46.36 -23.06
C PRO A 256 11.32 46.29 -23.07
N HIS A 257 10.69 47.41 -22.69
CA HIS A 257 9.24 47.54 -22.63
C HIS A 257 8.66 47.54 -24.05
N HIS A 258 8.26 46.35 -24.49
CA HIS A 258 7.38 46.20 -25.62
C HIS A 258 6.04 45.63 -25.14
N TRP A 259 4.95 45.97 -25.84
CA TRP A 259 3.58 45.54 -25.52
C TRP A 259 3.38 44.01 -25.38
N TRP A 260 4.27 43.23 -25.99
CA TRP A 260 4.28 41.76 -26.00
C TRP A 260 5.20 41.14 -24.95
N THR A 261 6.05 41.94 -24.28
CA THR A 261 7.00 41.46 -23.27
C THR A 261 6.30 40.78 -22.08
N PRO A 262 5.25 41.35 -21.46
CA PRO A 262 4.55 40.70 -20.34
C PRO A 262 3.89 39.37 -20.74
N TRP A 263 3.35 39.31 -21.97
CA TRP A 263 2.69 38.14 -22.54
C TRP A 263 3.61 36.93 -22.73
N ILE A 264 4.92 37.15 -22.83
CA ILE A 264 5.92 36.09 -22.94
C ILE A 264 6.59 35.83 -21.60
N VAL A 265 7.00 36.90 -20.90
CA VAL A 265 7.80 36.79 -19.67
C VAL A 265 7.01 36.13 -18.55
N LEU A 266 5.73 36.47 -18.35
CA LEU A 266 4.96 35.91 -17.24
C LEU A 266 4.62 34.42 -17.43
N PRO A 267 4.12 33.96 -18.60
CA PRO A 267 3.89 32.53 -18.82
C PRO A 267 5.18 31.71 -18.85
N LEU A 268 6.24 32.22 -19.50
CA LEU A 268 7.54 31.53 -19.55
C LEU A 268 8.21 31.48 -18.18
N GLY A 269 8.16 32.58 -17.43
CA GLY A 269 8.61 32.64 -16.04
C GLY A 269 7.83 31.66 -15.17
N GLY A 270 6.51 31.58 -15.36
CA GLY A 270 5.65 30.59 -14.71
C GLY A 270 6.09 29.15 -15.00
N ILE A 271 6.39 28.81 -16.27
CA ILE A 271 6.93 27.49 -16.65
C ILE A 271 8.21 27.18 -15.89
N VAL A 272 9.17 28.11 -15.92
CA VAL A 272 10.49 27.94 -15.30
C VAL A 272 10.37 27.80 -13.79
N ILE A 273 9.60 28.67 -13.14
CA ILE A 273 9.38 28.65 -11.69
C ILE A 273 8.66 27.36 -11.30
N GLY A 274 7.59 26.98 -11.99
CA GLY A 274 6.83 25.75 -11.71
C GLY A 274 7.69 24.50 -11.84
N TYR A 275 8.54 24.43 -12.87
CA TYR A 275 9.51 23.34 -13.05
C TYR A 275 10.53 23.31 -11.90
N ILE A 276 11.17 24.44 -11.58
CA ILE A 276 12.23 24.52 -10.56
C ILE A 276 11.68 24.23 -9.17
N VAL A 277 10.52 24.79 -8.80
CA VAL A 277 9.87 24.56 -7.51
C VAL A 277 9.62 23.07 -7.29
N ASN A 278 9.05 22.40 -8.29
CA ASN A 278 8.72 20.98 -8.15
C ASN A 278 9.98 20.10 -8.14
N TYR A 279 10.98 20.43 -8.97
CA TYR A 279 12.30 19.79 -8.94
C TYR A 279 12.93 19.90 -7.55
N LEU A 280 13.04 21.12 -7.02
CA LEU A 280 13.66 21.38 -5.73
C LEU A 280 12.89 20.76 -4.57
N GLY A 281 11.56 20.76 -4.63
CA GLY A 281 10.70 20.11 -3.64
C GLY A 281 10.97 18.61 -3.53
N ILE A 282 11.00 17.89 -4.65
CA ILE A 282 11.32 16.45 -4.68
C ILE A 282 12.75 16.21 -4.20
N THR A 283 13.72 17.00 -4.69
CA THR A 283 15.11 16.88 -4.26
C THR A 283 15.27 17.09 -2.75
N MET A 284 14.62 18.10 -2.15
CA MET A 284 14.67 18.33 -0.69
C MET A 284 14.07 17.18 0.13
N ILE A 285 13.10 16.48 -0.43
CA ILE A 285 12.40 15.38 0.25
C ILE A 285 13.27 14.12 0.29
N PHE A 286 13.91 13.75 -0.83
CA PHE A 286 14.63 12.47 -0.97
C PHE A 286 16.16 12.57 -0.94
N GLU A 287 16.74 13.75 -1.21
CA GLU A 287 18.18 13.94 -1.33
C GLU A 287 18.68 15.10 -0.46
N PRO A 288 19.94 15.10 -0.01
CA PRO A 288 20.89 13.99 -0.09
C PRO A 288 20.56 12.90 0.94
N VAL A 289 20.88 11.65 0.62
CA VAL A 289 20.65 10.50 1.50
C VAL A 289 21.56 10.58 2.73
N HIS A 290 22.84 10.87 2.48
CA HIS A 290 23.84 11.07 3.51
C HIS A 290 23.99 12.57 3.83
N PRO A 291 24.21 12.94 5.11
CA PRO A 291 24.37 14.34 5.49
C PRO A 291 25.49 15.02 4.70
N ASN A 292 25.15 16.07 3.96
CA ASN A 292 26.09 16.87 3.18
C ASN A 292 26.11 18.33 3.68
N LYS A 293 27.29 18.86 3.99
CA LYS A 293 27.47 20.24 4.46
C LYS A 293 27.25 21.30 3.37
N TRP A 294 27.36 20.92 2.09
CA TRP A 294 27.25 21.83 0.95
C TRP A 294 25.81 22.06 0.48
N VAL A 295 24.86 21.24 0.95
CA VAL A 295 23.44 21.35 0.58
C VAL A 295 22.68 22.08 1.70
N PRO A 296 21.89 23.14 1.43
CA PRO A 296 21.27 23.98 2.47
C PRO A 296 20.40 23.20 3.48
N TRP A 297 19.68 22.17 3.02
CA TRP A 297 18.82 21.34 3.87
C TRP A 297 19.55 20.16 4.52
N ARG A 298 20.85 19.99 4.25
CA ARG A 298 21.81 18.98 4.76
C ARG A 298 21.48 17.52 4.47
N GLN A 299 20.24 17.10 4.56
CA GLN A 299 19.77 15.73 4.38
C GLN A 299 18.29 15.75 4.00
N GLY A 300 17.88 14.79 3.16
CA GLY A 300 16.49 14.63 2.74
C GLY A 300 15.53 14.50 3.93
N LEU A 301 14.37 15.14 3.84
CA LEU A 301 13.38 15.18 4.93
C LEU A 301 12.90 13.78 5.34
N PHE A 302 12.69 12.88 4.38
CA PHE A 302 12.29 11.50 4.67
C PHE A 302 13.34 10.76 5.50
N ILE A 303 14.62 10.97 5.20
CA ILE A 303 15.71 10.27 5.89
C ILE A 303 15.85 10.75 7.33
N LYS A 304 15.64 12.06 7.58
CA LYS A 304 15.62 12.61 8.94
C LYS A 304 14.52 11.98 9.82
N ARG A 305 13.41 11.55 9.20
CA ARG A 305 12.28 10.88 9.87
C ARG A 305 12.31 9.35 9.75
N LYS A 306 13.45 8.75 9.40
CA LYS A 306 13.57 7.29 9.24
C LYS A 306 12.97 6.50 10.41
N SER A 307 13.21 6.92 11.66
CA SER A 307 12.68 6.24 12.85
C SER A 307 11.15 6.22 12.88
N GLU A 308 10.54 7.39 12.76
CA GLU A 308 9.09 7.56 12.81
C GLU A 308 8.41 6.80 11.66
N ILE A 309 8.97 6.88 10.46
CA ILE A 309 8.43 6.19 9.28
C ILE A 309 8.60 4.68 9.39
N SER A 310 9.71 4.20 9.97
CA SER A 310 9.94 2.77 10.19
C SER A 310 8.90 2.18 11.14
N GLU A 311 8.58 2.88 12.23
CA GLU A 311 7.55 2.48 13.19
C GLU A 311 6.16 2.46 12.54
N GLU A 312 5.81 3.48 11.77
CA GLU A 312 4.52 3.58 11.10
C GLU A 312 4.34 2.53 9.98
N TYR A 313 5.41 2.28 9.21
CA TYR A 313 5.46 1.21 8.23
C TYR A 313 5.27 -0.15 8.90
N ALA A 314 6.05 -0.41 9.97
CA ALA A 314 6.01 -1.67 10.69
C ALA A 314 4.62 -1.96 11.23
N ARG A 315 4.00 -0.97 11.89
CA ARG A 315 2.62 -1.05 12.36
C ARG A 315 1.65 -1.38 11.24
N THR A 316 1.70 -0.64 10.13
CA THR A 316 0.75 -0.82 9.03
C THR A 316 0.89 -2.18 8.35
N ILE A 317 2.13 -2.66 8.17
CA ILE A 317 2.41 -3.97 7.57
C ILE A 317 2.02 -5.10 8.53
N SER A 318 2.32 -5.00 9.83
CA SER A 318 1.95 -6.05 10.80
C SER A 318 0.45 -6.13 11.06
N GLU A 319 -0.27 -5.01 11.01
CA GLU A 319 -1.71 -4.98 11.24
C GLU A 319 -2.52 -5.49 10.05
N ASN A 320 -2.05 -5.22 8.82
CA ASN A 320 -2.87 -5.44 7.63
C ASN A 320 -2.34 -6.55 6.71
N VAL A 321 -1.03 -6.82 6.71
CA VAL A 321 -0.40 -7.66 5.68
C VAL A 321 0.17 -8.95 6.29
N ILE A 322 1.07 -8.83 7.26
CA ILE A 322 1.72 -9.98 7.91
C ILE A 322 0.87 -10.37 9.13
N THR A 323 -0.28 -10.98 8.86
CA THR A 323 -1.24 -11.43 9.86
C THR A 323 -1.39 -12.94 9.82
N LEU A 324 -1.81 -13.54 10.94
CA LEU A 324 -2.09 -14.97 11.02
C LEU A 324 -3.16 -15.40 10.00
N GLU A 325 -4.20 -14.57 9.82
CA GLU A 325 -5.26 -14.76 8.84
C GLU A 325 -4.71 -14.85 7.40
N ASN A 326 -3.85 -13.90 7.01
CA ASN A 326 -3.27 -13.87 5.67
C ASN A 326 -2.31 -15.04 5.44
N ILE A 327 -1.49 -15.39 6.44
CA ILE A 327 -0.58 -16.53 6.37
C ILE A 327 -1.37 -17.84 6.26
N GLY A 328 -2.40 -18.02 7.10
CA GLY A 328 -3.28 -19.19 7.05
C GLY A 328 -4.01 -19.30 5.71
N ASN A 329 -4.53 -18.19 5.19
CA ASN A 329 -5.16 -18.16 3.87
C ASN A 329 -4.16 -18.50 2.74
N GLU A 330 -2.92 -17.99 2.81
CA GLU A 330 -1.88 -18.35 1.84
C GLU A 330 -1.51 -19.84 1.92
N MET A 331 -1.47 -20.41 3.13
CA MET A 331 -1.22 -21.83 3.33
C MET A 331 -2.33 -22.72 2.75
N LEU A 332 -3.60 -22.30 2.83
CA LEU A 332 -4.76 -23.12 2.45
C LEU A 332 -5.25 -22.89 1.01
N ASN A 333 -5.10 -21.66 0.50
CA ASN A 333 -5.64 -21.22 -0.78
C ASN A 333 -4.56 -20.64 -1.72
N GLY A 334 -3.31 -20.55 -1.27
CA GLY A 334 -2.20 -20.06 -2.08
C GLY A 334 -1.68 -21.09 -3.09
N PRO A 335 -0.67 -20.71 -3.89
CA PRO A 335 -0.10 -21.55 -4.95
C PRO A 335 0.53 -22.87 -4.47
N ARG A 336 0.84 -22.97 -3.17
CA ARG A 336 1.46 -24.16 -2.55
C ARG A 336 0.51 -24.90 -1.61
N SER A 337 -0.79 -24.61 -1.68
CA SER A 337 -1.82 -25.19 -0.79
C SER A 337 -1.89 -26.72 -0.81
N ASP A 338 -1.57 -27.36 -1.93
CA ASP A 338 -1.54 -28.82 -2.04
C ASP A 338 -0.54 -29.44 -1.04
N ARG A 339 0.60 -28.80 -0.79
CA ARG A 339 1.58 -29.26 0.21
C ARG A 339 1.04 -29.14 1.63
N THR A 340 0.38 -28.02 1.94
CA THR A 340 -0.28 -27.84 3.24
C THR A 340 -1.34 -28.93 3.45
N ARG A 341 -2.17 -29.20 2.44
CA ARG A 341 -3.19 -30.26 2.49
C ARG A 341 -2.57 -31.63 2.70
N GLN A 342 -1.49 -31.95 1.98
CA GLN A 342 -0.77 -33.21 2.16
C GLN A 342 -0.21 -33.34 3.57
N MET A 343 0.40 -32.29 4.12
CA MET A 343 0.95 -32.32 5.47
C MET A 343 -0.14 -32.47 6.55
N LEU A 344 -1.31 -31.84 6.34
CA LEU A 344 -2.48 -32.06 7.19
C LEU A 344 -2.96 -33.52 7.09
N ALA A 345 -3.01 -34.11 5.89
CA ALA A 345 -3.38 -35.51 5.69
C ALA A 345 -2.43 -36.46 6.44
N ASP A 346 -1.13 -36.22 6.30
CA ASP A 346 -0.06 -37.00 6.92
C ASP A 346 -0.07 -36.87 8.46
N GLY A 347 -0.51 -35.73 8.99
CA GLY A 347 -0.69 -35.53 10.44
C GLY A 347 -1.96 -36.17 11.01
N ILE A 348 -3.09 -36.13 10.26
CA ILE A 348 -4.39 -36.66 10.71
C ILE A 348 -4.41 -38.19 10.66
N ARG A 349 -3.75 -38.80 9.67
CA ARG A 349 -3.79 -40.26 9.46
C ARG A 349 -3.28 -41.05 10.69
N PRO A 350 -2.11 -40.77 11.28
CA PRO A 350 -1.63 -41.43 12.50
C PRO A 350 -2.55 -41.23 13.70
N ALA A 351 -3.16 -40.05 13.81
CA ALA A 351 -4.11 -39.73 14.86
C ALA A 351 -5.37 -40.60 14.80
N LEU A 352 -5.97 -40.73 13.61
CA LEU A 352 -7.11 -41.60 13.38
C LEU A 352 -6.75 -43.07 13.67
N GLU A 353 -5.55 -43.49 13.28
CA GLU A 353 -5.07 -44.84 13.55
C GLU A 353 -4.89 -45.14 15.05
N GLN A 354 -4.37 -44.19 15.82
CA GLN A 354 -4.23 -44.32 17.27
C GLN A 354 -5.59 -44.24 18.00
N ALA A 355 -6.51 -43.40 17.51
CA ALA A 355 -7.86 -43.30 18.05
C ALA A 355 -8.62 -44.62 17.93
N LEU A 356 -8.49 -45.32 16.79
CA LEU A 356 -9.15 -46.61 16.60
C LEU A 356 -8.47 -47.76 17.36
N GLY A 357 -7.20 -47.62 17.73
CA GLY A 357 -6.49 -48.59 18.58
C GLY A 357 -6.60 -50.04 18.08
N PRO A 358 -6.84 -51.03 18.97
CA PRO A 358 -7.02 -52.44 18.56
C PRO A 358 -8.20 -52.66 17.61
N ALA A 359 -9.24 -51.82 17.72
CA ALA A 359 -10.44 -51.92 16.88
C ALA A 359 -10.18 -51.57 15.42
N ARG A 360 -9.04 -50.94 15.09
CA ARG A 360 -8.63 -50.62 13.71
C ARG A 360 -8.71 -51.82 12.77
N ARG A 361 -8.25 -53.00 13.20
CA ARG A 361 -8.24 -54.19 12.34
C ARG A 361 -9.67 -54.66 12.04
N ALA A 362 -10.53 -54.67 13.05
CA ALA A 362 -11.93 -55.03 12.90
C ALA A 362 -12.66 -54.03 12.00
N ILE A 363 -12.46 -52.72 12.21
CA ILE A 363 -13.07 -51.66 11.42
C ILE A 363 -12.58 -51.67 9.97
N ARG A 364 -11.27 -51.84 9.73
CA ARG A 364 -10.72 -51.92 8.37
C ARG A 364 -11.21 -53.16 7.59
N VAL A 365 -11.50 -54.25 8.29
CA VAL A 365 -12.12 -55.45 7.69
C VAL A 365 -13.61 -55.24 7.41
N ALA A 366 -14.33 -54.59 8.32
CA ALA A 366 -15.76 -54.31 8.18
C ALA A 366 -16.08 -53.26 7.10
N VAL A 367 -15.31 -52.17 7.06
CA VAL A 367 -15.52 -51.01 6.17
C VAL A 367 -14.84 -51.21 4.82
N GLY A 368 -13.81 -52.05 4.76
CA GLY A 368 -12.97 -52.20 3.57
C GLY A 368 -11.91 -51.11 3.43
N ARG A 369 -10.83 -51.40 2.69
CA ARG A 369 -9.68 -50.49 2.57
C ARG A 369 -10.04 -49.17 1.88
N ARG A 370 -10.89 -49.23 0.84
CA ARG A 370 -11.23 -48.07 0.01
C ARG A 370 -12.04 -47.01 0.78
N GLN A 371 -13.11 -47.43 1.47
CA GLN A 371 -13.87 -46.54 2.35
C GLN A 371 -13.02 -46.00 3.52
N TYR A 372 -12.12 -46.81 4.09
CA TYR A 372 -11.23 -46.32 5.15
C TYR A 372 -10.32 -45.17 4.68
N ASP A 373 -9.74 -45.31 3.49
CA ASP A 373 -8.93 -44.24 2.91
C ASP A 373 -9.79 -43.00 2.56
N GLN A 374 -11.03 -43.19 2.07
CA GLN A 374 -11.99 -42.10 1.80
C GLN A 374 -12.42 -41.33 3.06
N ILE A 375 -12.64 -42.02 4.18
CA ILE A 375 -12.92 -41.38 5.47
C ILE A 375 -11.74 -40.52 5.89
N THR A 376 -10.51 -41.03 5.77
CA THR A 376 -9.30 -40.29 6.14
C THR A 376 -9.10 -39.04 5.28
N GLU A 377 -9.31 -39.16 3.97
CA GLU A 377 -9.27 -38.03 3.03
C GLU A 377 -10.37 -37.00 3.33
N SER A 378 -11.58 -37.47 3.62
CA SER A 378 -12.72 -36.63 4.02
C SER A 378 -12.46 -35.85 5.31
N VAL A 379 -11.86 -36.48 6.32
CA VAL A 379 -11.44 -35.78 7.56
C VAL A 379 -10.42 -34.70 7.25
N THR A 380 -9.50 -34.96 6.32
CA THR A 380 -8.50 -33.96 5.91
C THR A 380 -9.15 -32.76 5.23
N ILE A 381 -10.06 -32.99 4.29
CA ILE A 381 -10.79 -31.93 3.58
C ILE A 381 -11.62 -31.11 4.58
N GLU A 382 -12.38 -31.77 5.44
CA GLU A 382 -13.24 -31.10 6.42
C GLU A 382 -12.39 -30.31 7.42
N ALA A 383 -11.23 -30.84 7.86
CA ALA A 383 -10.28 -30.14 8.73
C ALA A 383 -9.74 -28.83 8.11
N THR A 384 -9.48 -28.80 6.79
CA THR A 384 -9.07 -27.55 6.11
C THR A 384 -10.16 -26.49 6.10
N GLY A 385 -11.44 -26.88 6.22
CA GLY A 385 -12.58 -25.96 6.29
C GLY A 385 -12.67 -25.17 7.61
N PHE A 386 -12.10 -25.68 8.71
CA PHE A 386 -12.11 -25.00 10.03
C PHE A 386 -10.87 -24.18 10.30
N ALA A 387 -9.77 -24.46 9.60
CA ALA A 387 -8.53 -23.72 9.75
C ALA A 387 -8.73 -22.18 9.61
N PRO A 388 -9.57 -21.65 8.69
CA PRO A 388 -9.87 -20.22 8.64
C PRO A 388 -10.50 -19.66 9.92
N LEU A 389 -11.37 -20.42 10.61
CA LEU A 389 -12.02 -19.96 11.85
C LEU A 389 -10.99 -19.73 12.96
N ALA A 390 -9.96 -20.57 13.02
CA ALA A 390 -8.92 -20.46 14.02
C ALA A 390 -7.87 -19.38 13.69
N PHE A 391 -7.63 -19.09 12.41
CA PHE A 391 -6.71 -18.02 12.00
C PHE A 391 -7.37 -16.63 11.99
N SER A 392 -8.70 -16.56 12.04
CA SER A 392 -9.48 -15.31 11.98
C SER A 392 -9.96 -14.78 13.34
N ASP A 393 -9.52 -15.36 14.47
CA ASP A 393 -9.89 -14.87 15.81
C ASP A 393 -9.32 -13.44 16.05
N PRO A 394 -10.19 -12.41 16.18
CA PRO A 394 -9.74 -11.03 16.36
C PRO A 394 -8.99 -10.78 17.67
N GLU A 395 -9.35 -11.47 18.76
CA GLU A 395 -8.70 -11.27 20.07
C GLU A 395 -7.31 -11.87 20.07
N PHE A 396 -7.16 -13.09 19.54
CA PHE A 396 -5.86 -13.74 19.39
C PHE A 396 -4.93 -12.92 18.48
N ASN A 397 -5.45 -12.47 17.34
CA ASN A 397 -4.68 -11.67 16.37
C ASN A 397 -4.20 -10.35 16.97
N LYS A 398 -5.06 -9.62 17.72
CA LYS A 398 -4.66 -8.38 18.41
C LYS A 398 -3.52 -8.57 19.40
N GLN A 399 -3.52 -9.67 20.14
CA GLN A 399 -2.45 -9.93 21.11
C GLN A 399 -1.11 -10.22 20.43
N ARG A 400 -1.10 -10.84 19.25
CA ARG A 400 0.14 -11.19 18.53
C ARG A 400 0.67 -10.05 17.65
N GLN A 401 -0.20 -9.16 17.18
CA GLN A 401 0.17 -8.00 16.34
C GLN A 401 1.33 -7.18 16.92
N GLY A 402 1.37 -6.95 18.24
CA GLY A 402 2.42 -6.16 18.88
C GLY A 402 3.83 -6.76 18.72
N LYS A 403 3.96 -8.09 18.80
CA LYS A 403 5.25 -8.78 18.62
C LYS A 403 5.72 -8.75 17.18
N ILE A 404 4.82 -8.99 16.23
CA ILE A 404 5.11 -8.89 14.79
C ILE A 404 5.54 -7.47 14.45
N GLY A 405 4.82 -6.46 14.94
CA GLY A 405 5.16 -5.05 14.75
C GLY A 405 6.54 -4.70 15.29
N ALA A 406 6.89 -5.18 16.49
CA ALA A 406 8.21 -4.98 17.09
C ALA A 406 9.33 -5.64 16.26
N PHE A 407 9.09 -6.85 15.75
CA PHE A 407 10.03 -7.54 14.88
C PHE A 407 10.24 -6.78 13.56
N VAL A 408 9.16 -6.41 12.86
CA VAL A 408 9.23 -5.64 11.60
C VAL A 408 9.91 -4.29 11.83
N SER A 409 9.59 -3.59 12.90
CA SER A 409 10.22 -2.31 13.27
C SER A 409 11.73 -2.46 13.46
N THR A 410 12.16 -3.47 14.23
CA THR A 410 13.58 -3.77 14.46
C THR A 410 14.33 -4.00 13.15
N GLN A 411 13.73 -4.71 12.20
CA GLN A 411 14.33 -4.95 10.90
C GLN A 411 14.37 -3.70 10.01
N MET A 412 13.33 -2.85 10.07
CA MET A 412 13.34 -1.55 9.37
C MET A 412 14.42 -0.61 9.89
N HIS A 413 14.69 -0.62 11.19
CA HIS A 413 15.80 0.16 11.75
C HIS A 413 17.17 -0.29 11.24
N LYS A 414 17.35 -1.59 10.97
CA LYS A 414 18.60 -2.17 10.42
C LYS A 414 18.85 -1.81 8.95
N LEU A 415 17.84 -1.33 8.20
CA LEU A 415 18.04 -0.91 6.82
C LEU A 415 19.09 0.20 6.72
N SER A 416 19.93 0.17 5.67
CA SER A 416 20.80 1.31 5.39
C SER A 416 19.96 2.54 5.00
N LEU A 417 20.54 3.74 5.07
CA LEU A 417 19.85 4.95 4.60
C LEU A 417 19.54 4.87 3.10
N ASP A 418 20.42 4.23 2.33
CA ASP A 418 20.24 4.04 0.89
C ASP A 418 19.09 3.07 0.57
N ASP A 419 19.00 1.93 1.26
CA ASP A 419 17.88 0.99 1.08
C ASP A 419 16.54 1.62 1.48
N PHE A 420 16.54 2.34 2.61
CA PHE A 420 15.35 3.03 3.09
C PHE A 420 14.90 4.12 2.11
N ASN A 421 15.85 4.91 1.58
CA ASN A 421 15.54 5.91 0.55
C ASN A 421 15.02 5.24 -0.73
N GLU A 422 15.64 4.14 -1.17
CA GLU A 422 15.23 3.44 -2.39
C GLU A 422 13.82 2.85 -2.23
N LEU A 423 13.48 2.30 -1.07
CA LEU A 423 12.13 1.83 -0.75
C LEU A 423 11.08 2.93 -0.95
N LEU A 424 11.33 4.13 -0.41
CA LEU A 424 10.39 5.25 -0.52
C LEU A 424 10.42 5.92 -1.89
N ARG A 425 11.60 6.11 -2.49
CA ARG A 425 11.75 6.84 -3.75
C ARG A 425 11.34 6.01 -4.96
N SER A 426 11.53 4.69 -4.92
CA SER A 426 11.13 3.80 -6.02
C SER A 426 9.65 3.92 -6.41
N ALA A 427 8.82 4.30 -5.45
CA ALA A 427 7.40 4.61 -5.60
C ALA A 427 7.11 5.77 -6.56
N VAL A 428 7.99 6.78 -6.61
CA VAL A 428 7.74 8.05 -7.32
C VAL A 428 8.74 8.29 -8.44
N LYS A 429 9.96 7.72 -8.37
CA LYS A 429 11.11 8.03 -9.25
C LYS A 429 10.78 8.00 -10.75
N GLN A 430 9.96 7.06 -11.19
CA GLN A 430 9.63 6.90 -12.61
C GLN A 430 8.61 7.94 -13.12
N ASP A 431 7.92 8.60 -12.22
CA ASP A 431 6.83 9.54 -12.49
C ASP A 431 7.13 10.97 -12.01
N GLU A 432 8.32 11.21 -11.42
CA GLU A 432 8.77 12.55 -11.02
C GLU A 432 8.68 13.55 -12.19
N TRP A 433 8.95 13.11 -13.41
CA TRP A 433 8.86 13.95 -14.61
C TRP A 433 7.44 14.44 -14.91
N LEU A 434 6.41 13.64 -14.60
CA LEU A 434 5.01 14.06 -14.76
C LEU A 434 4.70 15.23 -13.84
N LEU A 435 5.26 15.22 -12.62
CA LEU A 435 5.10 16.33 -11.68
C LEU A 435 5.82 17.60 -12.20
N PHE A 436 7.00 17.49 -12.83
CA PHE A 436 7.69 18.64 -13.43
C PHE A 436 6.89 19.25 -14.60
N VAL A 437 6.35 18.40 -15.48
CA VAL A 437 5.52 18.85 -16.62
C VAL A 437 4.23 19.48 -16.12
N HIS A 438 3.56 18.85 -15.15
CA HIS A 438 2.37 19.40 -14.51
C HIS A 438 2.63 20.78 -13.90
N GLY A 439 3.77 20.93 -13.21
CA GLY A 439 4.17 22.21 -12.65
C GLY A 439 4.48 23.29 -13.68
N ALA A 440 5.15 22.94 -14.78
CA ALA A 440 5.37 23.86 -15.89
C ALA A 440 4.05 24.33 -16.53
N VAL A 441 3.11 23.42 -16.78
CA VAL A 441 1.82 23.74 -17.40
C VAL A 441 0.96 24.62 -16.50
N LEU A 442 0.86 24.31 -15.21
CA LEU A 442 0.11 25.14 -14.26
C LEU A 442 0.79 26.49 -14.01
N GLY A 443 2.12 26.53 -14.01
CA GLY A 443 2.88 27.77 -13.96
C GLY A 443 2.58 28.68 -15.15
N ALA A 444 2.56 28.14 -16.37
CA ALA A 444 2.16 28.86 -17.59
C ALA A 444 0.73 29.42 -17.48
N ALA A 445 -0.20 28.56 -17.06
CA ALA A 445 -1.60 28.94 -16.86
C ALA A 445 -1.75 30.02 -15.78
N GLY A 446 -0.95 29.96 -14.71
CA GLY A 446 -0.88 30.99 -13.69
C GLY A 446 -0.38 32.34 -14.22
N GLY A 447 0.67 32.33 -15.04
CA GLY A 447 1.17 33.54 -15.70
C GLY A 447 0.14 34.17 -16.64
N LEU A 448 -0.56 33.35 -17.43
CA LEU A 448 -1.66 33.80 -18.29
C LEU A 448 -2.85 34.33 -17.48
N ALA A 449 -3.21 33.67 -16.38
CA ALA A 449 -4.31 34.12 -15.51
C ALA A 449 -3.98 35.45 -14.84
N HIS A 450 -2.73 35.67 -14.41
CA HIS A 450 -2.29 36.96 -13.89
C HIS A 450 -2.45 38.07 -14.94
N LEU A 451 -2.00 37.85 -16.18
CA LEU A 451 -2.16 38.79 -17.29
C LEU A 451 -3.62 39.15 -17.60
N LEU A 452 -4.53 38.18 -17.52
CA LEU A 452 -5.95 38.41 -17.76
C LEU A 452 -6.62 39.26 -16.66
N ILE A 453 -6.09 39.20 -15.43
CA ILE A 453 -6.63 39.93 -14.27
C ILE A 453 -5.96 41.31 -14.14
N PHE A 454 -4.66 41.38 -14.43
CA PHE A 454 -3.83 42.57 -14.35
C PHE A 454 -3.19 42.84 -15.72
N PRO A 455 -3.96 43.34 -16.70
CA PRO A 455 -3.41 43.64 -18.01
C PRO A 455 -2.35 44.74 -17.89
N PRO A 456 -1.21 44.60 -18.60
CA PRO A 456 -0.20 45.65 -18.64
C PRO A 456 -0.81 46.94 -19.20
N ALA A 457 -0.45 48.09 -18.62
CA ALA A 457 -0.88 49.38 -19.16
C ALA A 457 -0.34 49.51 -20.60
N GLY A 458 -1.23 49.84 -21.53
CA GLY A 458 -0.93 50.01 -22.95
C GLY A 458 -0.26 51.34 -23.26
#